data_AF-A0A6G9ZE52-F1
#
_entry.id   AF-A0A6G9ZE52-F1
#
_cell.length_a   1.000
_cell.length_b   1.000
_cell.length_c   1.000
_cell.angle_alpha   90.00
_cell.angle_beta   90.00
_cell.angle_gamma   90.00
#
_symmetry.space_group_name_H-M   'P 1'
#
loop_
_entity.id
_entity.type
_entity.pdbx_description
1 polymer ?
#
loop_
_entity_poly.entity_id
_entity_poly.type
_entity_poly.pdbx_seq_one_letter_code
_entity_poly.pdbx_strand_id
1 'polypeptide(L)'
;MSGIEEALIFDNSDQLPNFGPPFMAHAPASSAPTLAPLTRTHDVGAVLTTCDEATAKEAIRRIRRANPAAAILLDASRYSGKSRGIGASCITADWINMQVRVGLRWALTDSGYIPAGDLTALHAVLAWGAELTQVVTALPLAIRWLTVDRDALIAELTAAGKPVALMLESEGDPLATKEAVTGLIAILRCPVPVLMLRSDTSVLGALAHGAAAVSVGTKSGLRHIYPITDDDDAFIPPPSPSAYVPALKSYKRLTTIEDGITRNPNLDVWKCNCSVCQGRSLAWIVFHPDPETAAFEHSLAAQSDVAKTILAHPPGTRGSEWKTMCAVAQVNHDQIVKKNGKTWEPADALSAWVSSTPHPQASTP
;
A
#
# COMPACT_ATOMS: atom_id res chain seq x y z
N MET A 1 -27.36 -19.54 23.26
CA MET A 1 -27.69 -18.57 22.18
C MET A 1 -27.94 -17.23 22.83
N SER A 2 -26.99 -16.32 22.66
CA SER A 2 -26.90 -14.92 23.13
C SER A 2 -25.38 -14.74 23.37
N GLY A 3 -24.57 -14.32 22.41
CA GLY A 3 -24.76 -13.17 21.53
C GLY A 3 -24.04 -11.97 22.14
N ILE A 4 -22.73 -12.12 22.40
CA ILE A 4 -21.88 -11.05 22.90
C ILE A 4 -21.60 -10.12 21.71
N GLU A 5 -22.43 -9.10 21.54
CA GLU A 5 -22.07 -7.88 20.82
C GLU A 5 -21.40 -6.95 21.83
N GLU A 6 -20.12 -7.19 22.12
CA GLU A 6 -19.30 -6.21 22.83
C GLU A 6 -18.78 -5.19 21.82
N ALA A 7 -19.12 -3.93 22.08
CA ALA A 7 -18.61 -2.78 21.37
C ALA A 7 -17.06 -2.81 21.37
N LEU A 8 -16.48 -2.85 20.16
CA LEU A 8 -15.05 -2.73 19.93
C LEU A 8 -14.58 -1.34 20.40
N ILE A 9 -14.16 -1.26 21.65
CA ILE A 9 -13.40 -0.13 22.18
C ILE A 9 -11.96 -0.32 21.70
N PHE A 10 -11.54 0.54 20.77
CA PHE A 10 -10.19 0.59 20.23
C PHE A 10 -9.21 1.05 21.32
N ASP A 11 -8.63 0.12 22.07
CA ASP A 11 -7.52 0.43 22.97
C ASP A 11 -6.19 0.30 22.22
N ASN A 12 -5.27 1.23 22.47
CA ASN A 12 -4.11 1.61 21.66
C ASN A 12 -3.02 0.52 21.47
N SER A 13 -3.35 -0.64 20.90
CA SER A 13 -2.40 -1.69 20.50
C SER A 13 -1.87 -1.55 19.06
N ASP A 14 -2.44 -0.62 18.29
CA ASP A 14 -2.36 -0.60 16.82
C ASP A 14 -1.10 0.08 16.26
N GLN A 15 -0.22 0.61 17.11
CA GLN A 15 0.94 1.36 16.67
C GLN A 15 2.24 0.61 16.96
N LEU A 16 3.02 0.39 15.91
CA LEU A 16 4.42 0.00 16.06
C LEU A 16 5.17 1.12 16.80
N PRO A 17 5.71 0.87 18.01
CA PRO A 17 6.31 1.93 18.81
C PRO A 17 7.47 2.58 18.05
N ASN A 18 7.39 3.90 17.94
CA ASN A 18 8.39 4.74 17.28
C ASN A 18 8.68 4.37 15.81
N PHE A 19 7.70 3.83 15.07
CA PHE A 19 7.87 3.43 13.67
C PHE A 19 8.07 4.62 12.72
N GLY A 20 7.44 5.77 13.04
CA GLY A 20 7.46 6.99 12.22
C GLY A 20 6.12 7.20 11.50
N PRO A 21 6.06 7.95 10.39
CA PRO A 21 4.81 8.18 9.68
C PRO A 21 4.19 6.87 9.17
N PRO A 22 2.86 6.70 9.29
CA PRO A 22 2.19 5.47 8.87
C PRO A 22 1.98 5.39 7.35
N PHE A 23 2.30 6.44 6.58
CA PHE A 23 2.25 6.41 5.11
C PHE A 23 3.68 6.37 4.54
N MET A 24 3.94 5.39 3.68
CA MET A 24 5.27 5.13 3.13
C MET A 24 5.22 5.01 1.60
N ALA A 25 6.34 5.30 0.96
CA ALA A 25 6.58 4.97 -0.45
C ALA A 25 7.26 3.60 -0.54
N HIS A 26 6.72 2.70 -1.35
CA HIS A 26 7.39 1.45 -1.73
C HIS A 26 8.12 1.65 -3.07
N ALA A 27 9.45 1.66 -3.04
CA ALA A 27 10.26 2.03 -4.19
C ALA A 27 11.51 1.16 -4.32
N PRO A 28 12.07 0.99 -5.53
CA PRO A 28 13.40 0.42 -5.68
C PRO A 28 14.41 1.27 -4.91
N ALA A 29 15.44 0.66 -4.33
CA ALA A 29 16.48 1.40 -3.61
C ALA A 29 17.18 2.46 -4.48
N SER A 30 17.22 2.28 -5.80
CA SER A 30 17.74 3.26 -6.77
C SER A 30 16.94 4.56 -6.83
N SER A 31 15.68 4.57 -6.37
CA SER A 31 14.83 5.77 -6.30
C SER A 31 15.05 6.60 -5.02
N ALA A 32 16.00 6.23 -4.16
CA ALA A 32 16.32 6.97 -2.94
C ALA A 32 16.65 8.47 -3.17
N PRO A 33 17.34 8.90 -4.26
CA PRO A 33 17.58 10.32 -4.51
C PRO A 33 16.30 11.14 -4.66
N THR A 34 15.28 10.60 -5.35
CA THR A 34 13.98 11.24 -5.54
C THR A 34 13.11 11.15 -4.27
N LEU A 35 13.20 10.04 -3.54
CA LEU A 35 12.39 9.84 -2.33
C LEU A 35 12.89 10.64 -1.13
N ALA A 36 14.21 10.81 -0.98
CA ALA A 36 14.81 11.41 0.20
C ALA A 36 14.26 12.82 0.55
N PRO A 37 14.11 13.78 -0.38
CA PRO A 37 13.49 15.07 -0.08
C PRO A 37 12.06 14.94 0.44
N LEU A 38 11.26 14.06 -0.16
CA LEU A 38 9.85 13.85 0.20
C LEU A 38 9.68 13.31 1.62
N THR A 39 10.63 12.50 2.10
CA THR A 39 10.61 12.04 3.51
C THR A 39 10.69 13.17 4.52
N ARG A 40 11.27 14.32 4.15
CA ARG A 40 11.35 15.51 5.00
C ARG A 40 10.15 16.44 4.79
N THR A 41 9.78 16.71 3.54
CA THR A 41 8.78 17.74 3.22
C THR A 41 7.34 17.25 3.34
N HIS A 42 7.12 15.94 3.23
CA HIS A 42 5.78 15.36 3.20
C HIS A 42 5.51 14.36 4.31
N ASP A 43 6.49 14.10 5.18
CA ASP A 43 6.42 13.11 6.26
C ASP A 43 6.06 11.71 5.72
N VAL A 44 6.80 11.29 4.68
CA VAL A 44 6.62 9.99 4.00
C VAL A 44 7.72 9.04 4.46
N GLY A 45 7.36 7.84 4.90
CA GLY A 45 8.32 6.76 5.16
C GLY A 45 8.80 6.09 3.87
N ALA A 46 9.78 5.18 3.97
CA ALA A 46 10.33 4.47 2.82
C ALA A 46 10.35 2.96 3.03
N VAL A 47 9.80 2.20 2.09
CA VAL A 47 10.07 0.77 1.94
C VAL A 47 10.94 0.62 0.69
N LEU A 48 12.20 0.24 0.88
CA LEU A 48 13.18 0.17 -0.19
C LEU A 48 13.37 -1.28 -0.64
N THR A 49 13.05 -1.55 -1.90
CA THR A 49 13.22 -2.87 -2.50
C THR A 49 14.65 -3.06 -3.00
N THR A 50 15.39 -4.01 -2.44
CA THR A 50 16.72 -4.46 -2.87
C THR A 50 17.14 -5.73 -2.14
N CYS A 51 17.88 -6.61 -2.80
CA CYS A 51 18.60 -7.71 -2.14
C CYS A 51 20.12 -7.45 -2.01
N ASP A 52 20.62 -6.35 -2.60
CA ASP A 52 22.01 -5.96 -2.52
C ASP A 52 22.27 -5.05 -1.31
N GLU A 53 23.19 -5.47 -0.43
CA GLU A 53 23.53 -4.79 0.82
C GLU A 53 24.21 -3.43 0.56
N ALA A 54 25.05 -3.31 -0.46
CA ALA A 54 25.72 -2.05 -0.77
C ALA A 54 24.71 -0.98 -1.22
N THR A 55 23.78 -1.36 -2.09
CA THR A 55 22.68 -0.53 -2.58
C THR A 55 21.75 -0.14 -1.43
N ALA A 56 21.40 -1.10 -0.55
CA ALA A 56 20.61 -0.83 0.65
C ALA A 56 21.26 0.23 1.54
N LYS A 57 22.55 0.07 1.85
CA LYS A 57 23.32 1.01 2.68
C LYS A 57 23.36 2.40 2.07
N GLU A 58 23.60 2.51 0.78
CA GLU A 58 23.63 3.81 0.12
C GLU A 58 22.27 4.49 0.11
N ALA A 59 21.20 3.75 -0.20
CA ALA A 59 19.83 4.28 -0.19
C ALA A 59 19.43 4.77 1.21
N ILE A 60 19.71 3.99 2.26
CA ILE A 60 19.48 4.39 3.66
C ILE A 60 20.25 5.66 4.01
N ARG A 61 21.54 5.73 3.66
CA ARG A 61 22.36 6.93 3.91
C ARG A 61 21.77 8.16 3.21
N ARG A 62 21.30 8.02 1.97
CA ARG A 62 20.70 9.12 1.21
C ARG A 62 19.44 9.65 1.90
N ILE A 63 18.53 8.76 2.30
CA ILE A 63 17.31 9.14 3.01
C ILE A 63 17.65 9.77 4.36
N ARG A 64 18.52 9.15 5.16
CA ARG A 64 18.91 9.66 6.49
C ARG A 64 19.64 11.01 6.43
N ARG A 65 20.39 11.31 5.37
CA ARG A 65 20.98 12.65 5.16
C ARG A 65 19.91 13.72 4.97
N ALA A 66 18.81 13.40 4.28
CA ALA A 66 17.71 14.33 4.07
C ALA A 66 16.78 14.43 5.28
N ASN A 67 16.46 13.29 5.91
CA ASN A 67 15.65 13.19 7.11
C ASN A 67 16.24 12.13 8.07
N PRO A 68 16.99 12.54 9.11
CA PRO A 68 17.56 11.62 10.09
C PRO A 68 16.54 10.78 10.85
N ALA A 69 15.28 11.21 10.92
CA ALA A 69 14.19 10.53 11.62
C ALA A 69 13.29 9.67 10.72
N ALA A 70 13.54 9.60 9.40
CA ALA A 70 12.70 8.87 8.47
C ALA A 70 12.39 7.42 8.89
N ALA A 71 11.15 6.98 8.74
CA ALA A 71 10.80 5.57 8.81
C ALA A 71 11.36 4.85 7.59
N ILE A 72 12.14 3.78 7.78
CA ILE A 72 12.71 3.01 6.66
C ILE A 72 12.55 1.51 6.96
N LEU A 73 12.00 0.77 6.01
CA LEU A 73 12.04 -0.68 5.92
C LEU A 73 12.81 -1.11 4.67
N LEU A 74 13.46 -2.28 4.70
CA LEU A 74 14.03 -2.91 3.52
C LEU A 74 13.25 -4.15 3.14
N ASP A 75 12.94 -4.28 1.86
CA ASP A 75 12.25 -5.43 1.31
C ASP A 75 13.14 -6.14 0.29
N ALA A 76 13.49 -7.39 0.57
CA ALA A 76 14.30 -8.21 -0.34
C ALA A 76 13.50 -8.70 -1.57
N SER A 77 12.16 -8.60 -1.54
CA SER A 77 11.24 -9.00 -2.61
C SER A 77 11.43 -10.45 -3.09
N ARG A 78 11.81 -11.36 -2.17
CA ARG A 78 12.06 -12.79 -2.45
C ARG A 78 10.82 -13.57 -2.91
N TYR A 79 9.64 -12.99 -2.75
CA TYR A 79 8.33 -13.55 -3.10
C TYR A 79 7.84 -13.17 -4.51
N SER A 80 8.61 -12.39 -5.26
CA SER A 80 8.22 -11.92 -6.60
C SER A 80 9.03 -12.61 -7.71
N GLY A 81 8.44 -12.67 -8.91
CA GLY A 81 9.10 -13.22 -10.10
C GLY A 81 9.13 -14.74 -10.17
N LYS A 82 9.66 -15.28 -11.28
CA LYS A 82 9.68 -16.73 -11.58
C LYS A 82 10.47 -17.56 -10.57
N SER A 83 11.47 -16.96 -9.93
CA SER A 83 12.32 -17.63 -8.94
C SER A 83 11.92 -17.27 -7.49
N ARG A 84 10.64 -16.95 -7.26
CA ARG A 84 10.16 -16.62 -5.91
C ARG A 84 10.37 -17.78 -4.95
N GLY A 85 10.90 -17.50 -3.77
CA GLY A 85 10.93 -18.45 -2.66
C GLY A 85 9.53 -18.71 -2.11
N ILE A 86 9.36 -19.82 -1.40
CA ILE A 86 8.09 -20.21 -0.77
C ILE A 86 8.23 -20.23 0.75
N GLY A 87 7.28 -19.60 1.45
CA GLY A 87 7.24 -19.56 2.91
C GLY A 87 8.59 -19.13 3.53
N ALA A 88 9.07 -19.88 4.51
CA ALA A 88 10.30 -19.55 5.24
C ALA A 88 11.60 -19.97 4.52
N SER A 89 11.53 -20.62 3.35
CA SER A 89 12.69 -21.24 2.68
C SER A 89 13.83 -20.27 2.32
N CYS A 90 13.55 -18.98 2.21
CA CYS A 90 14.52 -17.96 1.86
C CYS A 90 14.85 -16.99 3.01
N ILE A 91 14.24 -17.18 4.19
CA ILE A 91 14.47 -16.26 5.31
C ILE A 91 15.85 -16.50 5.91
N THR A 92 16.61 -15.42 6.12
CA THR A 92 17.96 -15.51 6.66
C THR A 92 18.17 -14.56 7.84
N ALA A 93 18.90 -15.03 8.86
CA ALA A 93 19.32 -14.17 9.97
C ALA A 93 20.26 -13.05 9.49
N ASP A 94 21.07 -13.30 8.46
CA ASP A 94 22.00 -12.31 7.89
C ASP A 94 21.27 -11.10 7.32
N TRP A 95 20.11 -11.28 6.69
CA TRP A 95 19.28 -10.19 6.19
C TRP A 95 18.78 -9.29 7.32
N ILE A 96 18.29 -9.87 8.41
CA ILE A 96 17.86 -9.12 9.60
C ILE A 96 19.06 -8.42 10.27
N ASN A 97 20.15 -9.15 10.48
CA ASN A 97 21.37 -8.62 11.09
C ASN A 97 21.96 -7.46 10.28
N MET A 98 21.87 -7.50 8.95
CA MET A 98 22.26 -6.38 8.10
C MET A 98 21.41 -5.15 8.37
N GLN A 99 20.07 -5.28 8.40
CA GLN A 99 19.15 -4.18 8.70
C GLN A 99 19.42 -3.53 10.06
N VAL A 100 19.65 -4.36 11.09
CA VAL A 100 20.00 -3.89 12.44
C VAL A 100 21.35 -3.17 12.43
N ARG A 101 22.39 -3.73 11.79
CA ARG A 101 23.73 -3.10 11.70
C ARG A 101 23.73 -1.76 10.99
N VAL A 102 22.83 -1.55 10.03
CA VAL A 102 22.68 -0.25 9.35
C VAL A 102 21.75 0.73 10.09
N GLY A 103 21.32 0.37 11.30
CA GLY A 103 20.60 1.24 12.22
C GLY A 103 19.11 1.37 11.92
N LEU A 104 18.50 0.39 11.23
CA LEU A 104 17.05 0.35 11.09
C LEU A 104 16.43 -0.06 12.42
N ARG A 105 15.37 0.66 12.81
CA ARG A 105 14.66 0.42 14.07
C ARG A 105 13.78 -0.83 14.00
N TRP A 106 13.21 -1.08 12.84
CA TRP A 106 12.41 -2.26 12.54
C TRP A 106 13.04 -2.95 11.34
N ALA A 107 13.24 -4.26 11.45
CA ALA A 107 13.66 -5.09 10.31
C ALA A 107 12.44 -5.81 9.72
N LEU A 108 12.42 -5.98 8.40
CA LEU A 108 11.41 -6.76 7.70
C LEU A 108 12.03 -8.09 7.26
N THR A 109 11.34 -9.21 7.49
CA THR A 109 11.82 -10.53 7.04
C THR A 109 11.87 -10.61 5.52
N ASP A 110 12.81 -11.39 4.98
CA ASP A 110 12.94 -11.71 3.56
C ASP A 110 12.07 -12.94 3.17
N SER A 111 10.84 -13.00 3.68
CA SER A 111 9.90 -14.11 3.47
C SER A 111 9.63 -14.40 2.00
N GLY A 112 9.40 -15.68 1.70
CA GLY A 112 8.89 -16.13 0.41
C GLY A 112 7.38 -15.94 0.28
N TYR A 113 6.86 -16.22 -0.91
CA TYR A 113 5.44 -16.21 -1.19
C TYR A 113 4.73 -17.37 -0.45
N ILE A 114 3.52 -17.12 0.03
CA ILE A 114 2.68 -18.09 0.74
C ILE A 114 1.48 -18.42 -0.17
N PRO A 115 1.47 -19.62 -0.77
CA PRO A 115 0.39 -20.05 -1.65
C PRO A 115 -0.97 -20.12 -0.95
N ALA A 116 -2.01 -20.16 -1.77
CA ALA A 116 -3.38 -20.35 -1.34
C ALA A 116 -3.52 -21.64 -0.50
N GLY A 117 -4.10 -21.53 0.71
CA GLY A 117 -4.34 -22.66 1.61
C GLY A 117 -3.11 -23.30 2.25
N ASP A 118 -1.89 -22.80 1.99
CA ASP A 118 -0.66 -23.38 2.52
C ASP A 118 -0.39 -22.91 3.97
N LEU A 119 -1.11 -23.52 4.91
CA LEU A 119 -0.94 -23.26 6.34
C LEU A 119 0.46 -23.61 6.85
N THR A 120 1.11 -24.61 6.24
CA THR A 120 2.46 -25.01 6.67
C THR A 120 3.47 -23.90 6.36
N ALA A 121 3.41 -23.31 5.16
CA ALA A 121 4.23 -22.18 4.80
C ALA A 121 3.94 -20.95 5.68
N LEU A 122 2.66 -20.66 5.95
CA LEU A 122 2.26 -19.55 6.83
C LEU A 122 2.83 -19.73 8.25
N HIS A 123 2.63 -20.90 8.86
CA HIS A 123 3.15 -21.24 10.19
C HIS A 123 4.67 -21.08 10.26
N ALA A 124 5.39 -21.62 9.26
CA ALA A 124 6.84 -21.55 9.23
C ALA A 124 7.35 -20.09 9.18
N VAL A 125 6.69 -19.22 8.41
CA VAL A 125 7.06 -17.79 8.33
C VAL A 125 6.77 -17.07 9.64
N LEU A 126 5.59 -17.29 10.23
CA LEU A 126 5.21 -16.65 11.50
C LEU A 126 6.08 -17.10 12.66
N ALA A 127 6.37 -18.40 12.77
CA ALA A 127 7.24 -18.95 13.81
C ALA A 127 8.65 -18.35 13.75
N TRP A 128 9.18 -18.09 12.55
CA TRP A 128 10.48 -17.45 12.39
C TRP A 128 10.52 -16.03 12.97
N GLY A 129 9.48 -15.23 12.69
CA GLY A 129 9.38 -13.86 13.22
C GLY A 129 9.03 -13.79 14.72
N ALA A 130 8.39 -14.83 15.27
CA ALA A 130 7.95 -14.89 16.66
C ALA A 130 9.12 -14.77 17.67
N GLU A 131 10.29 -15.28 17.31
CA GLU A 131 11.47 -15.32 18.18
C GLU A 131 12.22 -13.98 18.26
N LEU A 132 11.89 -13.02 17.39
CA LEU A 132 12.65 -11.79 17.24
C LEU A 132 11.92 -10.57 17.82
N THR A 133 12.71 -9.62 18.32
CA THR A 133 12.23 -8.31 18.77
C THR A 133 12.45 -7.29 17.67
N GLN A 134 11.53 -6.33 17.54
CA GLN A 134 11.60 -5.26 16.53
C GLN A 134 11.71 -5.77 15.08
N VAL A 135 11.05 -6.90 14.79
CA VAL A 135 10.90 -7.47 13.46
C VAL A 135 9.43 -7.40 13.06
N VAL A 136 9.19 -7.04 11.80
CA VAL A 136 7.90 -7.19 11.13
C VAL A 136 8.00 -8.41 10.23
N THR A 137 7.09 -9.37 10.38
CA THR A 137 7.06 -10.56 9.54
C THR A 137 6.36 -10.22 8.21
N ALA A 138 7.10 -10.27 7.11
CA ALA A 138 6.51 -10.13 5.77
C ALA A 138 5.66 -11.36 5.45
N LEU A 139 4.43 -11.10 5.01
CA LEU A 139 3.45 -12.09 4.56
C LEU A 139 3.01 -11.75 3.12
N PRO A 140 3.76 -12.24 2.12
CA PRO A 140 3.36 -12.16 0.72
C PRO A 140 2.38 -13.29 0.43
N LEU A 141 1.10 -12.97 0.29
CA LEU A 141 -0.01 -13.91 0.33
C LEU A 141 -0.73 -14.01 -1.02
N ALA A 142 -1.18 -15.22 -1.35
CA ALA A 142 -2.29 -15.41 -2.29
C ALA A 142 -3.55 -14.67 -1.83
N ILE A 143 -4.35 -14.11 -2.75
CA ILE A 143 -5.57 -13.36 -2.38
C ILE A 143 -6.60 -14.21 -1.62
N ARG A 144 -6.57 -15.54 -1.78
CA ARG A 144 -7.45 -16.48 -1.08
C ARG A 144 -7.36 -16.35 0.44
N TRP A 145 -6.24 -15.89 0.98
CA TRP A 145 -6.06 -15.61 2.40
C TRP A 145 -6.95 -14.46 2.94
N LEU A 146 -7.42 -13.56 2.07
CA LEU A 146 -8.41 -12.55 2.46
C LEU A 146 -9.85 -13.04 2.31
N THR A 147 -10.08 -14.04 1.46
CA THR A 147 -11.43 -14.51 1.14
C THR A 147 -11.74 -15.80 1.88
N VAL A 148 -11.30 -16.94 1.35
CA VAL A 148 -11.67 -18.27 1.82
C VAL A 148 -10.89 -18.67 3.08
N ASP A 149 -9.59 -18.38 3.15
CA ASP A 149 -8.72 -18.82 4.26
C ASP A 149 -8.60 -17.78 5.37
N ARG A 150 -9.45 -16.75 5.35
CA ARG A 150 -9.38 -15.58 6.24
C ARG A 150 -9.38 -15.95 7.72
N ASP A 151 -10.30 -16.81 8.14
CA ASP A 151 -10.47 -17.13 9.56
C ASP A 151 -9.26 -17.91 10.09
N ALA A 152 -8.65 -18.75 9.24
CA ALA A 152 -7.39 -19.42 9.56
C ALA A 152 -6.24 -18.40 9.66
N LEU A 153 -6.12 -17.47 8.71
CA LEU A 153 -5.11 -16.40 8.80
C LEU A 153 -5.26 -15.60 10.10
N ILE A 154 -6.47 -15.16 10.45
CA ILE A 154 -6.74 -14.40 11.68
C ILE A 154 -6.29 -15.19 12.91
N ALA A 155 -6.60 -16.48 12.97
CA ALA A 155 -6.19 -17.34 14.08
C ALA A 155 -4.66 -17.40 14.19
N GLU A 156 -3.95 -17.57 13.08
CA GLU A 156 -2.49 -17.65 13.06
C GLU A 156 -1.80 -16.33 13.41
N LEU A 157 -2.31 -15.21 12.89
CA LEU A 157 -1.79 -13.89 13.25
C LEU A 157 -1.95 -13.60 14.74
N THR A 158 -3.12 -13.93 15.29
CA THR A 158 -3.42 -13.76 16.71
C THR A 158 -2.53 -14.64 17.57
N ALA A 159 -2.34 -15.91 17.20
CA ALA A 159 -1.48 -16.85 17.91
C ALA A 159 0.00 -16.42 17.88
N ALA A 160 0.48 -15.89 16.75
CA ALA A 160 1.84 -15.38 16.63
C ALA A 160 2.07 -14.14 17.50
N GLY A 161 1.07 -13.26 17.63
CA GLY A 161 1.14 -12.11 18.53
C GLY A 161 2.22 -11.08 18.14
N LYS A 162 2.67 -11.09 16.88
CA LYS A 162 3.73 -10.20 16.36
C LYS A 162 3.24 -9.31 15.24
N PRO A 163 3.90 -8.16 15.02
CA PRO A 163 3.63 -7.33 13.86
C PRO A 163 3.87 -8.05 12.54
N VAL A 164 2.97 -7.85 11.59
CA VAL A 164 3.05 -8.45 10.25
C VAL A 164 2.88 -7.41 9.16
N ALA A 165 3.40 -7.70 7.97
CA ALA A 165 3.22 -6.89 6.77
C ALA A 165 2.60 -7.72 5.66
N LEU A 166 1.34 -7.44 5.33
CA LEU A 166 0.63 -8.10 4.24
C LEU A 166 1.05 -7.51 2.89
N MET A 167 1.29 -8.38 1.91
CA MET A 167 1.47 -8.03 0.51
C MET A 167 0.64 -9.02 -0.31
N LEU A 168 -0.18 -8.55 -1.24
CA LEU A 168 -1.19 -9.39 -1.88
C LEU A 168 -0.85 -9.68 -3.34
N GLU A 169 -1.07 -10.94 -3.73
CA GLU A 169 -1.02 -11.36 -5.11
C GLU A 169 -2.36 -11.14 -5.82
N SER A 170 -2.31 -10.63 -7.05
CA SER A 170 -3.45 -10.52 -7.96
C SER A 170 -2.95 -10.27 -9.38
N GLU A 171 -3.71 -10.70 -10.39
CA GLU A 171 -3.48 -10.30 -11.79
C GLU A 171 -3.77 -8.80 -12.02
N GLY A 172 -4.64 -8.23 -11.20
CA GLY A 172 -5.04 -6.83 -11.22
C GLY A 172 -4.96 -6.19 -9.84
N ASP A 173 -5.99 -5.41 -9.48
CA ASP A 173 -6.08 -4.85 -8.13
C ASP A 173 -6.55 -5.95 -7.14
N PRO A 174 -5.75 -6.31 -6.11
CA PRO A 174 -6.14 -7.33 -5.14
C PRO A 174 -7.38 -6.95 -4.30
N LEU A 175 -7.74 -5.67 -4.26
CA LEU A 175 -8.84 -5.15 -3.46
C LEU A 175 -10.02 -4.67 -4.33
N ALA A 176 -10.11 -5.19 -5.57
CA ALA A 176 -11.19 -4.92 -6.50
C ALA A 176 -12.55 -5.50 -6.07
N THR A 177 -12.60 -6.45 -5.13
CA THR A 177 -13.84 -7.14 -4.75
C THR A 177 -14.26 -6.82 -3.32
N LYS A 178 -15.57 -6.79 -3.08
CA LYS A 178 -16.15 -6.61 -1.75
C LYS A 178 -15.63 -7.65 -0.75
N GLU A 179 -15.49 -8.89 -1.20
CA GLU A 179 -15.03 -9.99 -0.35
C GLU A 179 -13.58 -9.78 0.12
N ALA A 180 -12.67 -9.41 -0.79
CA ALA A 180 -11.28 -9.13 -0.44
C ALA A 180 -11.15 -7.93 0.51
N VAL A 181 -11.90 -6.84 0.27
CA VAL A 181 -11.90 -5.67 1.15
C VAL A 181 -12.46 -6.01 2.53
N THR A 182 -13.59 -6.73 2.60
CA THR A 182 -14.17 -7.17 3.88
C THR A 182 -13.19 -8.07 4.65
N GLY A 183 -12.50 -8.96 3.93
CA GLY A 183 -11.44 -9.80 4.47
C GLY A 183 -10.28 -9.02 5.07
N LEU A 184 -9.76 -8.04 4.32
CA LEU A 184 -8.72 -7.14 4.80
C LEU A 184 -9.16 -6.39 6.06
N ILE A 185 -10.37 -5.80 6.07
CA ILE A 185 -10.89 -5.08 7.24
C ILE A 185 -10.96 -6.00 8.47
N ALA A 186 -11.34 -7.27 8.30
CA ALA A 186 -11.37 -8.22 9.40
C ALA A 186 -9.97 -8.53 9.95
N ILE A 187 -8.97 -8.70 9.07
CA ILE A 187 -7.58 -8.95 9.47
C ILE A 187 -6.96 -7.72 10.14
N LEU A 188 -7.25 -6.52 9.67
CA LEU A 188 -6.77 -5.27 10.30
C LEU A 188 -7.33 -5.07 11.72
N ARG A 189 -8.35 -5.82 12.13
CA ARG A 189 -8.91 -5.83 13.48
C ARG A 189 -8.32 -6.91 14.38
N CYS A 190 -7.37 -7.71 13.89
CA CYS A 190 -6.62 -8.62 14.75
C CYS A 190 -5.90 -7.83 15.85
N PRO A 191 -5.67 -8.43 17.03
CA PRO A 191 -4.95 -7.78 18.14
C PRO A 191 -3.42 -7.77 17.93
N VAL A 192 -2.98 -7.59 16.68
CA VAL A 192 -1.58 -7.45 16.30
C VAL A 192 -1.43 -6.30 15.30
N PRO A 193 -0.33 -5.52 15.35
CA PRO A 193 -0.09 -4.49 14.35
C PRO A 193 0.05 -5.08 12.94
N VAL A 194 -0.85 -4.69 12.03
CA VAL A 194 -0.82 -5.13 10.63
C VAL A 194 -0.42 -3.97 9.73
N LEU A 195 0.58 -4.19 8.88
CA LEU A 195 1.00 -3.28 7.83
C LEU A 195 0.44 -3.77 6.49
N MET A 196 0.09 -2.84 5.60
CA MET A 196 -0.27 -3.15 4.22
C MET A 196 0.80 -2.61 3.28
N LEU A 197 1.65 -3.50 2.77
CA LEU A 197 2.74 -3.14 1.87
C LEU A 197 2.40 -3.55 0.44
N ARG A 198 3.03 -2.87 -0.53
CA ARG A 198 2.86 -3.14 -1.98
C ARG A 198 1.41 -3.16 -2.45
N SER A 199 0.71 -2.07 -2.24
CA SER A 199 -0.59 -1.82 -2.88
C SER A 199 -0.58 -0.48 -3.61
N ASP A 200 -1.61 -0.21 -4.39
CA ASP A 200 -1.83 1.06 -5.07
C ASP A 200 -2.52 2.06 -4.13
N THR A 201 -3.55 2.78 -4.57
CA THR A 201 -4.32 3.67 -3.70
C THR A 201 -5.04 2.92 -2.56
N SER A 202 -5.35 1.63 -2.71
CA SER A 202 -6.14 0.88 -1.71
C SER A 202 -5.46 0.77 -0.35
N VAL A 203 -4.15 1.05 -0.27
CA VAL A 203 -3.42 1.25 1.00
C VAL A 203 -4.05 2.31 1.90
N LEU A 204 -4.65 3.35 1.32
CA LEU A 204 -5.29 4.42 2.09
C LEU A 204 -6.56 3.93 2.78
N GLY A 205 -7.27 2.98 2.16
CA GLY A 205 -8.36 2.26 2.81
C GLY A 205 -7.87 1.39 3.97
N ALA A 206 -6.78 0.65 3.78
CA ALA A 206 -6.16 -0.11 4.87
C ALA A 206 -5.77 0.80 6.06
N LEU A 207 -5.17 1.96 5.77
CA LEU A 207 -4.83 2.97 6.78
C LEU A 207 -6.08 3.50 7.50
N ALA A 208 -7.16 3.76 6.76
CA ALA A 208 -8.43 4.20 7.33
C ALA A 208 -9.10 3.14 8.24
N HIS A 209 -8.74 1.86 8.06
CA HIS A 209 -9.27 0.74 8.81
C HIS A 209 -8.32 0.17 9.87
N GLY A 210 -7.25 0.89 10.21
CA GLY A 210 -6.40 0.57 11.36
C GLY A 210 -5.05 -0.08 11.02
N ALA A 211 -4.65 -0.14 9.75
CA ALA A 211 -3.29 -0.56 9.43
C ALA A 211 -2.25 0.33 10.13
N ALA A 212 -1.28 -0.29 10.80
CA ALA A 212 -0.25 0.38 11.60
C ALA A 212 0.66 1.26 10.72
N ALA A 213 0.95 0.79 9.51
CA ALA A 213 1.56 1.56 8.44
C ALA A 213 1.22 0.94 7.09
N VAL A 214 1.34 1.73 6.03
CA VAL A 214 1.04 1.32 4.68
C VAL A 214 2.07 1.82 3.68
N SER A 215 2.29 1.10 2.58
CA SER A 215 3.21 1.54 1.53
C SER A 215 2.61 1.48 0.13
N VAL A 216 2.58 2.61 -0.57
CA VAL A 216 2.15 2.66 -1.98
C VAL A 216 3.29 2.30 -2.94
N GLY A 217 3.02 1.41 -3.88
CA GLY A 217 3.95 1.08 -4.97
C GLY A 217 4.19 2.27 -5.92
N THR A 218 5.43 2.73 -5.98
CA THR A 218 5.84 3.84 -6.87
C THR A 218 5.88 3.45 -8.34
N LYS A 219 5.98 2.15 -8.64
CA LYS A 219 5.89 1.56 -9.99
C LYS A 219 4.86 0.43 -9.99
N SER A 220 4.30 0.09 -11.15
CA SER A 220 3.23 -0.94 -11.26
C SER A 220 3.63 -2.26 -10.59
N GLY A 221 4.85 -2.76 -10.85
CA GLY A 221 5.35 -4.00 -10.24
C GLY A 221 5.53 -3.99 -8.72
N LEU A 222 5.44 -2.81 -8.08
CA LEU A 222 5.50 -2.67 -6.63
C LEU A 222 4.12 -2.43 -6.00
N ARG A 223 3.03 -2.52 -6.76
CA ARG A 223 1.63 -2.30 -6.29
C ARG A 223 0.84 -3.59 -6.05
N HIS A 224 1.41 -4.75 -6.37
CA HIS A 224 0.91 -6.08 -6.03
C HIS A 224 1.95 -7.11 -6.44
N ILE A 225 1.75 -8.36 -6.03
CA ILE A 225 2.51 -9.51 -6.53
C ILE A 225 1.75 -10.05 -7.75
N TYR A 226 2.44 -10.23 -8.86
CA TYR A 226 1.83 -10.88 -10.03
C TYR A 226 1.89 -12.41 -9.88
N PRO A 227 0.80 -13.13 -10.22
CA PRO A 227 0.84 -14.57 -10.39
C PRO A 227 1.91 -14.99 -11.40
N ILE A 228 2.45 -16.20 -11.21
CA ILE A 228 3.29 -16.83 -12.22
C ILE A 228 2.36 -17.38 -13.30
N THR A 229 2.54 -16.92 -14.53
CA THR A 229 1.89 -17.45 -15.73
C THR A 229 2.90 -18.27 -16.54
N ASP A 230 2.45 -19.37 -17.14
CA ASP A 230 3.29 -20.24 -18.00
C ASP A 230 3.56 -19.62 -19.39
N ASP A 231 2.90 -18.52 -19.73
CA ASP A 231 3.04 -17.85 -21.03
C ASP A 231 4.31 -16.99 -21.09
N ASP A 232 5.36 -17.56 -21.69
CA ASP A 232 6.65 -16.90 -21.95
C ASP A 232 6.59 -15.80 -23.03
N ASP A 233 5.50 -15.71 -23.79
CA ASP A 233 5.34 -14.86 -24.98
C ASP A 233 4.38 -13.68 -24.80
N ALA A 234 3.89 -13.41 -23.57
CA ALA A 234 3.04 -12.26 -23.34
C ALA A 234 3.82 -10.96 -23.62
N PHE A 235 3.43 -10.23 -24.67
CA PHE A 235 3.95 -8.90 -24.97
C PHE A 235 3.76 -8.00 -23.74
N ILE A 236 4.86 -7.70 -23.04
CA ILE A 236 4.86 -6.73 -21.95
C ILE A 236 5.03 -5.36 -22.61
N PRO A 237 3.97 -4.53 -22.71
CA PRO A 237 4.13 -3.18 -23.23
C PRO A 237 5.16 -2.43 -22.39
N PRO A 238 5.96 -1.54 -23.01
CA PRO A 238 6.97 -0.79 -22.29
C PRO A 238 6.33 -0.04 -21.11
N PRO A 239 7.02 0.04 -19.96
CA PRO A 239 6.49 0.71 -18.79
C PRO A 239 6.13 2.15 -19.16
N SER A 240 4.84 2.48 -19.00
CA SER A 240 4.33 3.83 -19.25
C SER A 240 4.22 4.57 -17.91
N PRO A 241 4.81 5.76 -17.78
CA PRO A 241 4.65 6.58 -16.58
C PRO A 241 3.18 6.77 -16.24
N SER A 242 2.87 6.68 -14.95
CA SER A 242 1.52 6.84 -14.44
C SER A 242 1.54 7.79 -13.24
N ALA A 243 0.55 8.66 -13.17
CA ALA A 243 0.38 9.58 -12.05
C ALA A 243 -0.92 9.26 -11.30
N TYR A 244 -0.90 9.48 -9.99
CA TYR A 244 -2.08 9.44 -9.16
C TYR A 244 -2.96 10.65 -9.45
N VAL A 245 -4.25 10.43 -9.73
CA VAL A 245 -5.24 11.49 -9.93
C VAL A 245 -6.07 11.61 -8.64
N PRO A 246 -5.84 12.63 -7.79
CA PRO A 246 -6.40 12.64 -6.43
C PRO A 246 -7.93 12.70 -6.39
N ALA A 247 -8.55 13.40 -7.33
CA ALA A 247 -10.01 13.49 -7.46
C ALA A 247 -10.64 12.13 -7.84
N LEU A 248 -9.87 11.25 -8.49
CA LEU A 248 -10.32 9.93 -8.93
C LEU A 248 -9.80 8.80 -8.03
N LYS A 249 -8.97 9.09 -7.03
CA LYS A 249 -8.33 8.11 -6.15
C LYS A 249 -7.70 6.92 -6.90
N SER A 250 -7.13 7.18 -8.08
CA SER A 250 -6.59 6.11 -8.94
C SER A 250 -5.37 6.56 -9.71
N TYR A 251 -4.49 5.62 -10.00
CA TYR A 251 -3.40 5.81 -10.95
C TYR A 251 -3.91 5.72 -12.38
N LYS A 252 -3.47 6.66 -13.23
CA LYS A 252 -3.72 6.62 -14.67
C LYS A 252 -2.40 6.84 -15.41
N ARG A 253 -2.25 6.20 -16.56
CA ARG A 253 -1.11 6.45 -17.46
C ARG A 253 -1.13 7.92 -17.87
N LEU A 254 0.04 8.53 -18.07
CA LEU A 254 0.11 9.94 -18.46
C LEU A 254 -0.63 10.20 -19.78
N THR A 255 -0.58 9.27 -20.73
CA THR A 255 -1.34 9.35 -21.99
C THR A 255 -2.86 9.32 -21.78
N THR A 256 -3.33 8.59 -20.76
CA THR A 256 -4.75 8.56 -20.38
C THR A 256 -5.18 9.86 -19.72
N ILE A 257 -4.31 10.47 -18.90
CA ILE A 257 -4.53 11.78 -18.30
C ILE A 257 -4.57 12.86 -19.40
N GLU A 258 -3.63 12.81 -20.34
CA GLU A 258 -3.60 13.72 -21.49
C GLU A 258 -4.90 13.66 -22.31
N ASP A 259 -5.31 12.47 -22.75
CA ASP A 259 -6.58 12.31 -23.50
C ASP A 259 -7.78 12.79 -22.69
N GLY A 260 -7.81 12.51 -21.38
CA GLY A 260 -8.85 12.97 -20.46
C GLY A 260 -8.94 14.50 -20.40
N ILE A 261 -7.80 15.18 -20.24
CA ILE A 261 -7.69 16.64 -20.19
C ILE A 261 -8.08 17.25 -21.54
N THR A 262 -7.57 16.73 -22.66
CA THR A 262 -7.89 17.25 -24.00
C THR A 262 -9.39 17.20 -24.27
N ARG A 263 -10.07 16.15 -23.82
CA ARG A 263 -11.52 15.99 -24.02
C ARG A 263 -12.37 16.78 -23.03
N ASN A 264 -11.87 16.95 -21.81
CA ASN A 264 -12.64 17.52 -20.70
C ASN A 264 -11.84 18.63 -19.99
N PRO A 265 -11.38 19.69 -20.69
CA PRO A 265 -10.35 20.60 -20.18
C PRO A 265 -10.78 21.45 -18.98
N ASN A 266 -12.10 21.64 -18.79
CA ASN A 266 -12.65 22.50 -17.76
C ASN A 266 -13.00 21.76 -16.46
N LEU A 267 -12.81 20.44 -16.39
CA LEU A 267 -13.13 19.67 -15.19
C LEU A 267 -12.06 19.89 -14.10
N ASP A 268 -12.52 20.18 -12.88
CA ASP A 268 -11.64 20.35 -11.72
C ASP A 268 -10.95 19.04 -11.29
N VAL A 269 -11.42 17.88 -11.78
CA VAL A 269 -10.79 16.57 -11.53
C VAL A 269 -9.32 16.51 -11.97
N TRP A 270 -8.91 17.39 -12.88
CA TRP A 270 -7.54 17.50 -13.37
C TRP A 270 -6.65 18.41 -12.54
N LYS A 271 -7.17 19.12 -11.54
CA LYS A 271 -6.37 20.00 -10.68
C LYS A 271 -5.92 19.26 -9.43
N CYS A 272 -4.74 19.62 -8.92
CA CYS A 272 -4.26 19.10 -7.65
C CYS A 272 -3.67 20.20 -6.77
N ASN A 273 -4.06 20.19 -5.49
CA ASN A 273 -3.62 21.16 -4.50
C ASN A 273 -2.44 20.67 -3.64
N CYS A 274 -1.83 19.52 -3.95
CA CYS A 274 -0.65 19.07 -3.22
C CYS A 274 0.49 20.09 -3.37
N SER A 275 1.44 20.09 -2.45
CA SER A 275 2.51 21.10 -2.43
C SER A 275 3.42 21.08 -3.67
N VAL A 276 3.42 19.97 -4.43
CA VAL A 276 4.10 19.88 -5.73
C VAL A 276 3.28 20.55 -6.83
N CYS A 277 1.96 20.34 -6.87
CA CYS A 277 1.10 20.88 -7.92
C CYS A 277 0.64 22.32 -7.68
N GLN A 278 0.37 22.71 -6.44
CA GLN A 278 -0.05 24.07 -6.06
C GLN A 278 -1.28 24.59 -6.85
N GLY A 279 -2.27 23.73 -7.06
CA GLY A 279 -3.50 24.06 -7.78
C GLY A 279 -3.41 23.92 -9.31
N ARG A 280 -2.23 23.60 -9.86
CA ARG A 280 -2.05 23.40 -11.30
C ARG A 280 -2.81 22.17 -11.81
N SER A 281 -3.18 22.21 -13.09
CA SER A 281 -3.69 21.04 -13.83
C SER A 281 -2.59 20.00 -14.03
N LEU A 282 -2.90 18.71 -13.88
CA LEU A 282 -1.99 17.58 -14.09
C LEU A 282 -1.36 17.53 -15.49
N ALA A 283 -1.84 18.33 -16.44
CA ALA A 283 -1.18 18.57 -17.72
C ALA A 283 0.30 18.98 -17.56
N TRP A 284 0.66 19.70 -16.48
CA TRP A 284 2.05 20.10 -16.26
C TRP A 284 3.00 18.90 -16.12
N ILE A 285 2.51 17.77 -15.60
CA ILE A 285 3.28 16.53 -15.47
C ILE A 285 3.50 15.91 -16.85
N VAL A 286 2.45 15.87 -17.68
CA VAL A 286 2.48 15.31 -19.05
C VAL A 286 3.55 16.00 -19.89
N PHE A 287 3.66 17.32 -19.78
CA PHE A 287 4.61 18.14 -20.55
C PHE A 287 5.92 18.45 -19.81
N HIS A 288 6.17 17.81 -18.67
CA HIS A 288 7.42 18.00 -17.92
C HIS A 288 8.61 17.39 -18.68
N PRO A 289 9.81 17.99 -18.66
CA PRO A 289 11.01 17.41 -19.29
C PRO A 289 11.40 16.03 -18.74
N ASP A 290 11.07 15.77 -17.47
CA ASP A 290 11.18 14.47 -16.82
C ASP A 290 9.83 14.09 -16.19
N PRO A 291 8.92 13.49 -16.98
CA PRO A 291 7.56 13.20 -16.52
C PRO A 291 7.50 12.04 -15.53
N GLU A 292 8.49 11.13 -15.51
CA GLU A 292 8.54 10.02 -14.54
C GLU A 292 8.81 10.55 -13.13
N THR A 293 9.85 11.39 -12.98
CA THR A 293 10.16 12.01 -11.68
C THR A 293 9.04 12.93 -11.22
N ALA A 294 8.48 13.75 -12.11
CA ALA A 294 7.35 14.63 -11.78
C ALA A 294 6.11 13.83 -11.33
N ALA A 295 5.78 12.75 -12.03
CA ALA A 295 4.67 11.87 -11.65
C ALA A 295 4.93 11.18 -10.29
N PHE A 296 6.16 10.75 -10.02
CA PHE A 296 6.57 10.15 -8.76
C PHE A 296 6.36 11.13 -7.59
N GLU A 297 6.93 12.33 -7.68
CA GLU A 297 6.88 13.35 -6.64
C GLU A 297 5.45 13.80 -6.35
N HIS A 298 4.69 14.13 -7.41
CA HIS A 298 3.27 14.49 -7.29
C HIS A 298 2.46 13.36 -6.64
N SER A 299 2.63 12.12 -7.11
CA SER A 299 1.80 11.01 -6.64
C SER A 299 2.01 10.70 -5.17
N LEU A 300 3.25 10.79 -4.68
CA LEU A 300 3.55 10.62 -3.27
C LEU A 300 3.07 11.80 -2.43
N ALA A 301 3.32 13.03 -2.88
CA ALA A 301 2.83 14.23 -2.19
C ALA A 301 1.30 14.19 -2.04
N ALA A 302 0.59 13.96 -3.13
CA ALA A 302 -0.87 13.96 -3.13
C ALA A 302 -1.47 12.82 -2.30
N GLN A 303 -0.89 11.61 -2.33
CA GLN A 303 -1.37 10.53 -1.46
C GLN A 303 -1.03 10.75 0.01
N SER A 304 0.12 11.35 0.31
CA SER A 304 0.46 11.74 1.69
C SER A 304 -0.54 12.74 2.26
N ASP A 305 -1.04 13.68 1.44
CA ASP A 305 -2.07 14.63 1.86
C ASP A 305 -3.38 13.91 2.16
N VAL A 306 -3.78 12.93 1.34
CA VAL A 306 -4.97 12.09 1.61
C VAL A 306 -4.79 11.28 2.89
N ALA A 307 -3.61 10.67 3.11
CA ALA A 307 -3.31 9.94 4.34
C ALA A 307 -3.42 10.86 5.56
N LYS A 308 -2.88 12.09 5.50
CA LYS A 308 -3.02 13.10 6.56
C LYS A 308 -4.48 13.46 6.82
N THR A 309 -5.28 13.64 5.77
CA THR A 309 -6.72 13.90 5.92
C THR A 309 -7.39 12.74 6.66
N ILE A 310 -7.17 11.49 6.25
CA ILE A 310 -7.72 10.31 6.92
C ILE A 310 -7.31 10.27 8.40
N LEU A 311 -6.02 10.45 8.69
CA LEU A 311 -5.49 10.35 10.05
C LEU A 311 -5.93 11.49 10.98
N ALA A 312 -6.33 12.64 10.42
CA ALA A 312 -6.91 13.74 11.18
C ALA A 312 -8.29 13.40 11.77
N HIS A 313 -8.98 12.37 11.24
CA HIS A 313 -10.20 11.86 11.86
C HIS A 313 -9.89 10.89 13.02
N PRO A 314 -10.75 10.84 14.05
CA PRO A 314 -10.66 9.83 15.11
C PRO A 314 -10.67 8.39 14.55
N PRO A 315 -9.91 7.43 15.11
CA PRO A 315 -9.80 6.07 14.59
C PRO A 315 -11.14 5.41 14.19
N GLY A 316 -12.18 5.54 15.01
CA GLY A 316 -13.50 4.95 14.74
C GLY A 316 -14.28 5.54 13.56
N THR A 317 -13.92 6.72 13.04
CA THR A 317 -14.63 7.38 11.94
C THR A 317 -13.86 7.39 10.62
N ARG A 318 -12.55 7.06 10.64
CA ARG A 318 -11.66 7.05 9.46
C ARG A 318 -12.20 6.21 8.30
N GLY A 319 -12.69 5.00 8.58
CA GLY A 319 -13.26 4.12 7.55
C GLY A 319 -14.46 4.75 6.84
N SER A 320 -15.32 5.46 7.58
CA SER A 320 -16.48 6.16 7.01
C SER A 320 -16.05 7.34 6.14
N GLU A 321 -14.99 8.05 6.53
CA GLU A 321 -14.40 9.10 5.72
C GLU A 321 -13.82 8.54 4.41
N TRP A 322 -13.05 7.45 4.48
CA TRP A 322 -12.52 6.79 3.30
C TRP A 322 -13.62 6.32 2.34
N LYS A 323 -14.70 5.74 2.88
CA LYS A 323 -15.90 5.40 2.10
C LYS A 323 -16.47 6.61 1.36
N THR A 324 -16.62 7.74 2.04
CA THR A 324 -17.11 8.99 1.43
C THR A 324 -16.19 9.46 0.31
N MET A 325 -14.87 9.45 0.54
CA MET A 325 -13.89 9.78 -0.49
C MET A 325 -13.98 8.86 -1.71
N CYS A 326 -14.19 7.55 -1.52
CA CYS A 326 -14.37 6.60 -2.62
C CYS A 326 -15.66 6.89 -3.41
N ALA A 327 -16.77 7.16 -2.72
CA ALA A 327 -18.04 7.49 -3.36
C ALA A 327 -17.94 8.78 -4.20
N VAL A 328 -17.29 9.82 -3.67
CA VAL A 328 -17.00 11.05 -4.42
C VAL A 328 -16.11 10.77 -5.64
N ALA A 329 -15.10 9.92 -5.48
CA ALA A 329 -14.24 9.53 -6.58
C ALA A 329 -14.99 8.79 -7.70
N GLN A 330 -15.98 7.95 -7.37
CA GLN A 330 -16.85 7.30 -8.37
C GLN A 330 -17.63 8.35 -9.17
N VAL A 331 -18.28 9.30 -8.50
CA VAL A 331 -19.01 10.40 -9.16
C VAL A 331 -18.09 11.25 -10.05
N ASN A 332 -16.83 11.44 -9.65
CA ASN A 332 -15.85 12.17 -10.47
C ASN A 332 -15.44 11.43 -11.74
N HIS A 333 -15.48 10.08 -11.77
CA HIS A 333 -15.24 9.33 -13.01
C HIS A 333 -16.39 9.54 -14.02
N ASP A 334 -17.63 9.61 -13.54
CA ASP A 334 -18.81 9.80 -14.39
C ASP A 334 -18.82 11.16 -15.11
N GLN A 335 -18.08 12.14 -14.60
CA GLN A 335 -17.93 13.45 -15.25
C GLN A 335 -17.03 13.42 -16.48
N ILE A 336 -16.17 12.40 -16.63
CA ILE A 336 -15.14 12.37 -17.67
C ILE A 336 -15.65 11.59 -18.89
N VAL A 337 -15.80 12.27 -20.02
CA VAL A 337 -16.28 11.67 -21.27
C VAL A 337 -15.11 11.14 -22.12
N LYS A 338 -15.25 9.92 -22.62
CA LYS A 338 -14.34 9.23 -23.57
C LYS A 338 -14.66 9.61 -25.01
N LYS A 339 -13.76 9.25 -25.95
CA LYS A 339 -13.96 9.43 -27.41
C LYS A 339 -15.29 8.89 -27.95
N ASN A 340 -15.75 7.78 -27.40
CA ASN A 340 -16.96 7.09 -27.83
C ASN A 340 -18.23 7.60 -27.14
N GLY A 341 -18.17 8.73 -26.41
CA GLY A 341 -19.29 9.30 -25.68
C GLY A 341 -19.63 8.60 -24.35
N LYS A 342 -18.97 7.48 -24.02
CA LYS A 342 -19.12 6.82 -22.71
C LYS A 342 -18.31 7.55 -21.63
N THR A 343 -18.68 7.38 -20.37
CA THR A 343 -17.92 7.92 -19.23
C THR A 343 -16.73 7.04 -18.88
N TRP A 344 -15.82 7.57 -18.06
CA TRP A 344 -14.80 6.76 -17.41
C TRP A 344 -15.44 5.84 -16.39
N GLU A 345 -14.98 4.59 -16.36
CA GLU A 345 -15.44 3.63 -15.37
C GLU A 345 -14.60 3.83 -14.11
N PRO A 346 -15.23 3.92 -12.92
CA PRO A 346 -14.51 3.89 -11.66
C PRO A 346 -13.68 2.61 -11.53
N ALA A 347 -12.55 2.68 -10.80
CA ALA A 347 -11.83 1.47 -10.44
C ALA A 347 -12.70 0.60 -9.51
N ASP A 348 -12.70 -0.72 -9.74
CA ASP A 348 -13.54 -1.67 -9.00
C ASP A 348 -13.31 -1.60 -7.48
N ALA A 349 -12.08 -1.34 -7.05
CA ALA A 349 -11.75 -1.17 -5.64
C ALA A 349 -12.52 -0.03 -4.97
N LEU A 350 -12.86 1.05 -5.69
CA LEU A 350 -13.69 2.13 -5.13
C LEU A 350 -15.07 1.59 -4.74
N SER A 351 -15.69 0.80 -5.62
CA SER A 351 -16.97 0.14 -5.36
C SER A 351 -16.88 -0.89 -4.24
N ALA A 352 -15.77 -1.64 -4.17
CA ALA A 352 -15.51 -2.58 -3.10
C ALA A 352 -15.40 -1.89 -1.74
N TRP A 353 -14.65 -0.79 -1.62
CA TRP A 353 -14.55 -0.01 -0.38
C TRP A 353 -15.90 0.60 0.03
N VAL A 354 -16.65 1.16 -0.91
CA VAL A 354 -17.97 1.75 -0.62
C VAL A 354 -18.94 0.70 -0.07
N SER A 355 -18.94 -0.49 -0.64
CA SER A 355 -19.86 -1.58 -0.29
C SER A 355 -19.44 -2.42 0.92
N SER A 356 -18.16 -2.37 1.30
CA SER A 356 -17.60 -3.16 2.42
C SER A 356 -17.49 -2.39 3.72
N THR A 357 -17.33 -1.06 3.66
CA THR A 357 -17.13 -0.26 4.86
C THR A 357 -18.43 -0.22 5.69
N PRO A 358 -18.41 -0.73 6.94
CA PRO A 358 -19.57 -0.68 7.83
C PRO A 358 -20.05 0.75 8.03
N HIS A 359 -21.36 0.94 8.19
CA HIS A 359 -21.86 2.25 8.60
C HIS A 359 -21.47 2.47 10.07
N PRO A 360 -21.11 3.70 10.46
CA PRO A 360 -20.92 4.01 11.87
C PRO A 360 -22.28 3.79 12.55
N GLN A 361 -22.37 2.84 13.47
CA GLN A 361 -23.52 2.78 14.35
C GLN A 361 -23.52 4.09 15.14
N ALA A 362 -24.63 4.83 15.08
CA ALA A 362 -24.85 5.96 15.97
C ALA A 362 -24.67 5.43 17.40
N SER A 363 -23.68 5.95 18.11
CA SER A 363 -23.54 5.71 19.54
C SER A 363 -24.82 6.21 20.19
N THR A 364 -25.68 5.30 20.62
CA THR A 364 -26.83 5.68 21.46
C THR A 364 -26.25 6.31 22.73
N PRO A 365 -26.70 7.52 23.12
CA PRO A 365 -26.10 8.29 24.22
C PRO A 365 -26.19 7.61 25.58
#